data_AF-A0A098ED98-F1
#
_entry.id   AF-A0A098ED98-F1
#
_cell.length_a   1.000
_cell.length_b   1.000
_cell.length_c   1.000
_cell.angle_alpha   90.00
_cell.angle_beta   90.00
_cell.angle_gamma   90.00
#
_symmetry.space_group_name_H-M   'P 1'
#
loop_
_entity.id
_entity.type
_entity.pdbx_description
1 polymer ?
#
loop_
_entity_poly.entity_id
_entity_poly.type
_entity_poly.pdbx_seq_one_letter_code
_entity_poly.pdbx_strand_id
1 'polypeptide(L)'
;MLNIVLFHREPERLIKIVKDSSVKIFIAIAGLSAALPGAVAAFTDKVVIGVPVSAKLNGLDALLSIVQMPKGVPVACVGIDNAENAAHLAIRILNLK
;
A
#
# COMPACT_ATOMS: atom_id res chain seq x y z
N MET A 1 11.86 -5.88 -5.47
CA MET A 1 12.44 -6.07 -4.11
C MET A 1 11.29 -6.27 -3.14
N LEU A 2 11.30 -7.36 -2.37
CA LEU A 2 10.30 -7.62 -1.33
C LEU A 2 10.87 -7.18 0.03
N ASN A 3 10.07 -6.47 0.82
CA ASN A 3 10.44 -6.06 2.18
C ASN A 3 9.31 -6.42 3.15
N ILE A 4 9.68 -6.79 4.37
CA ILE A 4 8.74 -7.02 5.47
C ILE A 4 9.03 -5.96 6.52
N VAL A 5 8.01 -5.18 6.90
CA VAL A 5 8.13 -4.08 7.86
C VAL A 5 6.90 -4.06 8.76
N LEU A 6 7.12 -4.02 10.07
CA LEU A 6 6.07 -3.76 11.05
C LEU A 6 6.05 -2.27 11.39
N PHE A 7 5.39 -1.46 10.57
CA PHE A 7 5.54 0.00 10.67
C PHE A 7 5.06 0.61 12.00
N HIS A 8 4.08 -0.01 12.66
CA HIS A 8 3.59 0.44 13.97
C HIS A 8 4.67 0.38 15.07
N ARG A 9 5.68 -0.50 14.92
CA ARG A 9 6.79 -0.64 15.87
C ARG A 9 8.11 -0.12 15.32
N GLU A 10 8.27 -0.11 14.00
CA GLU A 10 9.49 0.30 13.30
C GLU A 10 9.18 1.36 12.20
N PRO A 11 8.64 2.55 12.56
CA PRO A 11 8.24 3.55 11.56
C PRO A 11 9.43 4.12 10.78
N GLU A 12 10.57 4.34 11.45
CA GLU A 12 11.79 4.88 10.81
C GLU A 12 12.33 3.95 9.71
N ARG A 13 12.20 2.63 9.92
CA ARG A 13 12.60 1.62 8.94
C ARG A 13 11.74 1.72 7.67
N LEU A 14 10.44 1.93 7.83
CA LEU A 14 9.55 2.15 6.69
C LEU A 14 9.98 3.40 5.91
N ILE A 15 10.17 4.52 6.63
CA ILE A 15 10.54 5.81 6.01
C ILE A 15 11.82 5.65 5.20
N LYS A 16 12.85 4.99 5.76
CA LYS A 16 14.11 4.73 5.07
C LYS A 16 13.90 3.91 3.79
N ILE A 17 13.15 2.81 3.87
CA ILE A 17 12.86 1.97 2.70
C ILE A 17 12.15 2.78 1.61
N VAL A 18 11.17 3.61 1.97
CA VAL A 18 10.39 4.39 1.00
C VAL A 18 11.25 5.48 0.34
N LYS A 19 12.00 6.25 1.14
CA LYS A 19 12.82 7.37 0.65
C LYS A 19 14.02 6.92 -0.18
N ASP A 20 14.66 5.81 0.21
CA ASP A 20 15.85 5.30 -0.49
C ASP A 20 15.48 4.44 -1.72
N SER A 21 14.21 4.12 -1.91
CA SER A 21 13.76 3.27 -3.00
C SER A 21 13.75 4.00 -4.34
N SER A 22 14.30 3.37 -5.37
CA SER A 22 14.26 3.82 -6.76
C SER A 22 13.07 3.27 -7.57
N VAL A 23 12.16 2.51 -6.94
CA VAL A 23 11.00 1.92 -7.63
C VAL A 23 10.06 3.01 -8.16
N LYS A 24 9.23 2.69 -9.16
CA LYS A 24 8.19 3.61 -9.67
C LYS A 24 6.83 3.42 -8.99
N ILE A 25 6.59 2.22 -8.46
CA ILE A 25 5.31 1.80 -7.88
C ILE A 25 5.60 1.01 -6.60
N PHE A 26 4.85 1.30 -5.54
CA PHE A 26 4.80 0.49 -4.33
C PHE A 26 3.51 -0.32 -4.31
N ILE A 27 3.62 -1.59 -3.94
CA ILE A 27 2.47 -2.43 -3.58
C ILE A 27 2.61 -2.72 -2.09
N ALA A 28 1.66 -2.22 -1.30
CA ALA A 28 1.63 -2.35 0.15
C ALA A 28 0.46 -3.26 0.55
N ILE A 29 0.76 -4.33 1.29
CA ILE A 29 -0.19 -5.38 1.65
C ILE A 29 -0.36 -5.36 3.17
N ALA A 30 -1.57 -5.16 3.68
CA ALA A 30 -1.82 -5.07 5.11
C ALA A 30 -3.25 -5.48 5.50
N GLY A 31 -3.40 -6.05 6.71
CA GLY A 31 -4.70 -6.40 7.31
C GLY A 31 -4.97 -5.63 8.60
N LEU A 32 -6.13 -5.87 9.22
CA LEU A 32 -6.60 -5.20 10.44
C LEU A 32 -6.73 -3.67 10.24
N SER A 33 -6.24 -2.87 11.18
CA SER A 33 -6.06 -1.41 11.01
C SER A 33 -4.92 -1.15 10.02
N ALA A 34 -5.22 -1.35 8.74
CA ALA A 34 -4.24 -1.48 7.65
C ALA A 34 -3.68 -0.13 7.21
N ALA A 35 -2.90 0.53 8.08
CA ALA A 35 -2.34 1.86 7.80
C ALA A 35 -1.03 1.86 6.99
N LEU A 36 -0.45 0.70 6.68
CA LEU A 36 0.81 0.61 5.91
C LEU A 36 0.73 1.30 4.54
N PRO A 37 -0.30 1.08 3.69
CA PRO A 37 -0.37 1.73 2.38
C PRO A 37 -0.46 3.25 2.48
N GLY A 38 -1.27 3.77 3.41
CA GLY A 38 -1.35 5.20 3.67
C GLY A 38 -0.04 5.79 4.20
N ALA A 39 0.66 5.07 5.08
CA ALA A 39 1.97 5.48 5.59
C ALA A 39 3.02 5.54 4.48
N VAL A 40 3.05 4.58 3.55
CA VAL A 40 3.92 4.64 2.38
C VAL A 40 3.59 5.86 1.51
N ALA A 41 2.31 6.09 1.21
CA ALA A 41 1.84 7.22 0.40
C ALA A 41 2.17 8.59 1.04
N ALA A 42 2.24 8.68 2.36
CA ALA A 42 2.63 9.92 3.05
C ALA A 42 4.11 10.30 2.86
N PHE A 43 4.97 9.38 2.43
CA PHE A 43 6.42 9.61 2.30
C PHE A 43 6.92 9.49 0.85
N THR A 44 6.03 9.45 -0.14
CA THR A 44 6.42 9.36 -1.54
C THR A 44 5.38 9.96 -2.49
N ASP A 45 5.85 10.60 -3.56
CA ASP A 45 4.99 11.05 -4.68
C ASP A 45 4.78 9.94 -5.73
N LYS A 46 5.34 8.75 -5.49
CA LYS A 46 5.22 7.58 -6.38
C LYS A 46 3.87 6.91 -6.19
N VAL A 47 3.46 6.13 -7.19
CA VAL A 47 2.20 5.37 -7.12
C VAL A 47 2.25 4.36 -5.98
N VAL A 48 1.23 4.36 -5.12
CA VAL A 48 1.03 3.37 -4.06
C VAL A 48 -0.26 2.61 -4.30
N ILE A 49 -0.14 1.29 -4.40
CA ILE A 49 -1.25 0.34 -4.53
C ILE A 49 -1.42 -0.37 -3.19
N GLY A 50 -2.62 -0.31 -2.61
CA GLY A 50 -2.95 -0.98 -1.35
C GLY A 50 -3.72 -2.28 -1.59
N VAL A 51 -3.28 -3.37 -0.97
CA VAL A 51 -3.97 -4.65 -0.96
C VAL A 51 -4.48 -4.93 0.46
N PRO A 52 -5.79 -4.84 0.71
CA PRO A 52 -6.36 -5.23 1.99
C PRO A 52 -6.27 -6.74 2.19
N VAL A 53 -5.80 -7.17 3.34
CA VAL A 53 -5.75 -8.59 3.71
C VAL A 53 -6.92 -8.93 4.61
N SER A 54 -7.63 -10.02 4.30
CA SER A 54 -8.71 -10.48 5.14
C SER A 54 -8.17 -10.94 6.50
N ALA A 55 -8.76 -10.39 7.56
CA ALA A 55 -8.44 -10.77 8.94
C ALA A 55 -9.70 -10.69 9.82
N LYS A 56 -9.86 -9.63 10.62
CA LYS A 56 -11.13 -9.37 11.30
C LYS A 56 -12.13 -8.79 10.29
N LEU A 57 -13.42 -8.85 10.62
CA LEU A 57 -14.50 -8.29 9.78
C LEU A 57 -14.43 -8.69 8.30
N ASN A 58 -13.92 -9.88 8.00
CA ASN A 58 -13.69 -10.38 6.63
C ASN A 58 -12.91 -9.40 5.72
N GLY A 59 -11.99 -8.60 6.29
CA GLY A 59 -11.18 -7.64 5.55
C GLY A 59 -11.85 -6.29 5.29
N LEU A 60 -13.08 -6.06 5.78
CA LEU A 60 -13.74 -4.76 5.67
C LEU A 60 -13.00 -3.67 6.47
N ASP A 61 -12.40 -4.05 7.60
CA ASP A 61 -11.52 -3.20 8.40
C ASP A 61 -10.32 -2.72 7.58
N ALA A 62 -9.61 -3.64 6.93
CA ALA A 62 -8.46 -3.33 6.10
C ALA A 62 -8.87 -2.53 4.85
N LEU A 63 -9.98 -2.91 4.19
CA LEU A 63 -10.49 -2.24 3.00
C LEU A 63 -10.77 -0.77 3.28
N LEU A 64 -11.54 -0.48 4.34
CA LEU A 64 -11.87 0.89 4.71
C LEU A 64 -10.64 1.66 5.20
N SER A 65 -9.72 1.01 5.91
CA SER A 65 -8.45 1.64 6.34
C SER A 65 -7.57 2.07 5.17
N ILE A 66 -7.63 1.37 4.04
CA ILE A 66 -6.79 1.64 2.87
C ILE A 66 -7.48 2.60 1.88
N VAL A 67 -8.78 2.42 1.63
CA VAL A 67 -9.47 3.16 0.56
C VAL A 67 -9.88 4.57 1.00
N GLN A 68 -10.16 4.80 2.29
CA GLN A 68 -10.67 6.08 2.81
C GLN A 68 -9.54 7.07 3.14
N MET A 69 -8.64 7.32 2.18
CA MET A 69 -7.56 8.29 2.36
C MET A 69 -8.05 9.74 2.33
N PRO A 70 -7.46 10.64 3.14
CA PRO A 70 -7.76 12.08 3.06
C PRO A 70 -7.28 12.70 1.74
N LYS A 71 -7.84 13.87 1.43
CA LYS A 71 -7.44 14.65 0.24
C LYS A 71 -5.93 14.92 0.26
N GLY A 72 -5.28 14.71 -0.88
CA GLY A 72 -3.85 14.99 -1.09
C GLY A 72 -2.92 13.79 -0.88
N VAL A 73 -3.37 12.67 -0.31
CA VAL A 73 -2.53 11.48 -0.08
C VAL A 73 -3.21 10.22 -0.64
N PRO A 74 -3.31 10.08 -1.97
CA PRO A 74 -4.10 9.01 -2.59
C PRO A 74 -3.44 7.62 -2.46
N VAL A 75 -4.26 6.57 -2.37
CA VAL A 75 -3.83 5.16 -2.48
C VAL A 75 -4.77 4.45 -3.46
N ALA A 76 -4.20 3.72 -4.42
CA ALA A 76 -4.98 2.87 -5.32
C ALA A 76 -5.31 1.54 -4.61
N CYS A 77 -6.51 1.45 -4.03
CA CYS A 77 -6.97 0.24 -3.34
C CYS A 77 -7.53 -0.80 -4.33
N VAL A 78 -7.07 -2.05 -4.25
CA VAL A 78 -7.66 -3.19 -4.97
C VAL A 78 -8.58 -4.01 -4.06
N GLY A 79 -9.20 -5.07 -4.59
CA GLY A 79 -10.04 -5.96 -3.80
C GLY A 79 -9.29 -6.65 -2.65
N ILE A 80 -10.04 -7.09 -1.63
CA ILE A 80 -9.51 -7.85 -0.49
C ILE A 80 -8.83 -9.13 -1.00
N ASP A 81 -7.64 -9.43 -0.46
CA ASP A 81 -6.74 -10.53 -0.80
C ASP A 81 -6.31 -10.59 -2.28
N ASN A 82 -6.52 -9.51 -3.04
CA ASN A 82 -6.34 -9.51 -4.48
C ASN A 82 -4.97 -8.94 -4.90
N ALA A 83 -3.89 -9.59 -4.45
CA ALA A 83 -2.53 -9.22 -4.82
C ALA A 83 -2.27 -9.33 -6.33
N GLU A 84 -2.96 -10.25 -7.02
CA GLU A 84 -2.87 -10.43 -8.46
C GLU A 84 -3.36 -9.17 -9.22
N ASN A 85 -4.50 -8.61 -8.84
CA ASN A 85 -4.96 -7.35 -9.44
C ASN A 85 -4.06 -6.16 -9.12
N ALA A 86 -3.40 -6.14 -7.96
CA ALA A 86 -2.39 -5.12 -7.68
C ALA A 86 -1.20 -5.22 -8.64
N ALA A 87 -0.74 -6.44 -8.94
CA ALA A 87 0.31 -6.66 -9.94
C ALA A 87 -0.15 -6.25 -11.35
N HIS A 88 -1.36 -6.65 -11.77
CA HIS A 88 -1.91 -6.24 -13.07
C HIS A 88 -2.09 -4.72 -13.18
N LEU A 89 -2.56 -4.06 -12.11
CA LEU A 89 -2.68 -2.61 -12.07
C LEU A 89 -1.31 -1.94 -12.19
N ALA A 90 -0.31 -2.43 -11.46
CA ALA A 90 1.06 -1.93 -11.58
C ALA A 90 1.60 -2.06 -13.02
N ILE A 91 1.41 -3.22 -13.67
CA ILE A 91 1.81 -3.44 -15.07
C ILE A 91 1.08 -2.46 -16.00
N ARG A 92 -0.23 -2.25 -15.82
CA ARG A 92 -0.99 -1.29 -16.62
C ARG A 92 -0.44 0.12 -16.47
N ILE A 93 -0.13 0.55 -15.25
CA ILE A 93 0.45 1.87 -14.98
C ILE A 93 1.85 1.99 -15.60
N LEU A 94 2.70 0.96 -15.51
CA LEU A 94 4.03 0.96 -16.14
C LEU A 94 3.97 1.00 -17.66
N ASN A 95 2.89 0.51 -18.26
CA ASN A 95 2.65 0.53 -19.71
C ASN A 95 2.07 1.86 -20.21
N LEU A 96 1.61 2.74 -19.31
CA LEU A 96 1.29 4.12 -19.67
C LEU A 96 2.62 4.83 -19.95
N LYS A 97 2.98 4.91 -21.23
CA LYS A 97 3.99 5.84 -21.72
C LYS A 97 3.36 7.18 -22.02
#